data_AF-A0A0A8JNQ4-F1
#
_entry.id   AF-A0A0A8JNQ4-F1
#
_cell.length_a   1.000
_cell.length_b   1.000
_cell.length_c   1.000
_cell.angle_alpha   90.00
_cell.angle_beta   90.00
_cell.angle_gamma   90.00
#
_symmetry.space_group_name_H-M   'P 1'
#
loop_
_entity.id
_entity.type
_entity.pdbx_description
1 polymer ?
#
loop_
_entity_poly.entity_id
_entity_poly.type
_entity_poly.pdbx_seq_one_letter_code
_entity_poly.pdbx_strand_id
1 'polypeptide(L)' 'MMNVEETKMDMKREEIIQELVENGVFKIHGKQLYELPLYALMKEYMITNK' A
#
# COMPACT_ATOMS: atom_id res chain seq x y z
N MET A 1 1.61 -23.71 10.78
CA MET A 1 1.74 -23.66 9.30
C MET A 1 1.55 -22.22 8.89
N MET A 2 2.52 -21.61 8.21
CA MET A 2 2.36 -20.25 7.68
C MET A 2 1.58 -20.35 6.36
N ASN A 3 0.45 -19.67 6.27
CA ASN A 3 -0.33 -19.63 5.03
C ASN A 3 0.43 -18.80 3.99
N VAL A 4 0.80 -19.43 2.88
CA VAL A 4 1.56 -18.81 1.77
C VAL A 4 0.77 -17.69 1.09
N GLU A 5 -0.55 -17.65 1.27
CA GLU A 5 -1.42 -16.61 0.70
C GLU A 5 -1.38 -15.30 1.48
N GLU A 6 -1.29 -15.35 2.81
CA GLU A 6 -1.14 -14.15 3.65
C GLU A 6 0.18 -13.43 3.33
N THR A 7 1.26 -14.21 3.17
CA THR A 7 2.58 -13.66 2.83
C THR A 7 2.61 -12.94 1.48
N LYS A 8 1.89 -13.43 0.47
CA LYS A 8 1.80 -12.74 -0.83
C LYS A 8 1.02 -11.42 -0.75
N MET A 9 -0.04 -11.38 0.05
CA MET A 9 -0.81 -10.14 0.25
C MET A 9 -0.02 -9.11 1.03
N ASP A 10 0.74 -9.54 2.04
CA ASP A 10 1.60 -8.68 2.84
C ASP A 10 2.74 -8.08 2.00
N MET A 11 3.41 -8.90 1.19
CA MET A 11 4.45 -8.42 0.25
C MET A 11 3.89 -7.38 -0.72
N LYS A 12 2.71 -7.64 -1.31
CA LYS A 12 2.08 -6.71 -2.25
C LYS A 12 1.67 -5.39 -1.57
N ARG A 13 1.29 -5.44 -0.29
CA ARG A 13 1.01 -4.24 0.48
C ARG A 13 2.26 -3.39 0.67
N GLU A 14 3.37 -4.01 1.04
CA GLU A 14 4.65 -3.32 1.21
C GLU A 14 5.15 -2.68 -0.08
N GLU A 15 5.08 -3.39 -1.21
CA GLU A 15 5.44 -2.87 -2.53
C GLU A 15 4.64 -1.61 -2.88
N ILE A 16 3.31 -1.64 -2.68
CA ILE A 16 2.45 -0.47 -2.93
C ILE A 16 2.81 0.70 -2.03
N ILE A 17 3.07 0.46 -0.74
CA ILE A 17 3.44 1.51 0.20
C ILE A 17 4.78 2.14 -0.21
N GLN A 18 5.76 1.32 -0.60
CA GLN A 18 7.06 1.80 -1.03
C GLN A 18 6.94 2.71 -2.26
N GLU A 19 6.21 2.28 -3.29
CA GLU A 19 6.00 3.12 -4.48
C GLU A 19 5.29 4.44 -4.15
N LEU A 20 4.27 4.42 -3.28
CA LEU A 20 3.61 5.64 -2.84
C LEU A 20 4.57 6.59 -2.13
N VAL A 21 5.43 6.07 -1.26
CA VAL A 21 6.47 6.85 -0.57
C VAL A 21 7.51 7.43 -1.54
N GLU A 22 7.96 6.63 -2.52
CA GLU A 22 8.88 7.08 -3.57
C GLU A 22 8.29 8.20 -4.42
N ASN A 23 6.97 8.17 -4.62
CA ASN A 23 6.20 9.23 -5.28
C ASN A 23 5.85 10.43 -4.35
N GLY A 24 6.35 10.43 -3.11
CA GLY A 24 6.14 11.53 -2.15
C GLY A 24 4.78 11.51 -1.44
N VAL A 25 4.01 10.42 -1.56
CA VAL A 25 2.75 10.22 -0.86
C VAL A 25 3.04 9.50 0.47
N PHE A 26 2.97 10.23 1.57
CA PHE A 26 3.17 9.65 2.92
C PHE A 26 1.86 9.45 3.69
N LYS A 27 0.82 10.19 3.29
CA LYS A 27 -0.49 10.20 3.96
C LYS A 27 -1.60 10.29 2.93
N ILE A 28 -2.69 9.57 3.18
CA ILE A 28 -3.93 9.67 2.41
C ILE A 28 -5.04 10.07 3.37
N HIS A 29 -5.74 11.16 3.06
CA HIS A 29 -6.79 11.74 3.91
C HIS A 29 -6.37 11.95 5.38
N GLY A 30 -5.12 12.37 5.61
CA GLY A 30 -4.58 12.64 6.95
C GLY A 30 -4.12 11.41 7.74
N LYS A 31 -4.30 10.19 7.20
CA LYS A 31 -3.82 8.93 7.81
C LYS A 31 -2.53 8.47 7.15
N GLN A 32 -1.63 7.85 7.92
CA GLN A 32 -0.40 7.26 7.38
C GLN A 32 -0.72 6.03 6.52
N LEU A 33 0.14 5.72 5.54
CA LEU A 33 -0.05 4.56 4.66
C LEU A 33 -0.21 3.23 5.42
N TYR A 34 0.61 3.01 6.45
CA TYR A 34 0.56 1.79 7.27
C TYR A 34 -0.72 1.64 8.10
N GLU A 35 -1.47 2.72 8.30
CA GLU A 35 -2.75 2.73 9.01
C GLU A 35 -3.94 2.48 8.07
N LEU A 36 -3.69 2.40 6.76
CA LEU A 36 -4.72 2.28 5.75
C LEU A 36 -4.93 0.83 5.30
N PRO A 37 -6.19 0.48 4.96
CA PRO A 37 -6.50 -0.81 4.36
C PRO A 37 -5.91 -0.90 2.94
N LEU A 38 -5.59 -2.12 2.50
CA LEU A 38 -5.00 -2.39 1.18
C LEU A 38 -5.80 -1.75 0.03
N TYR A 39 -7.13 -1.75 0.11
CA TYR A 39 -7.99 -1.12 -0.90
C TYR A 39 -7.72 0.38 -1.07
N ALA A 40 -7.52 1.12 0.03
CA ALA A 40 -7.22 2.55 -0.03
C ALA A 40 -5.83 2.80 -0.62
N LEU A 41 -4.85 1.96 -0.25
CA LEU A 41 -3.49 2.01 -0.81
C LEU A 41 -3.50 1.74 -2.32
N MET A 42 -4.19 0.68 -2.77
CA MET A 42 -4.34 0.35 -4.19
C MET A 42 -5.03 1.46 -4.99
N LYS A 43 -6.05 2.09 -4.40
CA LYS A 43 -6.75 3.19 -5.07
C LYS A 43 -5.82 4.37 -5.31
N GLU A 44 -5.05 4.77 -4.29
CA GLU A 44 -4.09 5.87 -4.44
C GLU A 44 -2.98 5.50 -5.42
N TYR A 45 -2.44 4.29 -5.33
CA TYR A 45 -1.45 3.76 -6.24
C TYR A 45 -1.87 3.86 -7.71
N MET A 46 -3.12 3.50 -8.03
CA MET A 46 -3.67 3.60 -9.38
C MET A 46 -3.84 5.05 -9.86
N ILE A 47 -3.99 6.01 -8.94
CA ILE A 47 -4.11 7.44 -9.25
C ILE A 47 -2.72 8.05 -9.46
N THR A 48 -1.75 7.69 -8.62
CA THR A 48 -0.38 8.23 -8.64
C THR A 48 0.44 7.69 -9.80
N ASN A 49 0.29 6.40 -10.17
CA ASN A 49 1.04 5.77 -11.26
C ASN A 49 0.39 5.95 -12.65
N LYS A 50 -0.18 7.13 -12.92
CA LYS A 50 -0.81 7.46 -14.21
C LYS A 50 -0.05 8.55 -14.95
#